data_AF-A0A4Y2UV52-F1
#
_entry.id   AF-A0A4Y2UV52-F1
#
_cell.length_a   1.000
_cell.length_b   1.000
_cell.length_c   1.000
_cell.angle_alpha   90.00
_cell.angle_beta   90.00
_cell.angle_gamma   90.00
#
_symmetry.space_group_name_H-M   'P 1'
#
loop_
_entity.id
_entity.type
_entity.pdbx_description
1 polymer ?
#
loop_
_entity_poly.entity_id
_entity_poly.type
_entity_poly.pdbx_seq_one_letter_code
_entity_poly.pdbx_strand_id
1 'polypeptide(L)'
;MFKNVTKFDLLAVLQEIGETANENLKVVELRDILLKSREYSKDKEFIADFLATTVAQRKEEEELNRMRLTQQIESNNTTHSVENIQSLELLKAVQTLSIPVPKEDETWNLFFDSIERAFKHKTVPEIYKSEILLKLIGEKAANILVYIDEDDLKDYDKIIALIIKEYEPSPFICLDNFKKTKRLPGETHQQFAFGLRSGWLHYCKIRKVNDFDSLVNLICDKIFETLDNEISAHVPVRLSENWLQPNELAKECDIYFIAKGRGNKT
;
A
#
# COMPACT_ATOMS: atom_id res chain seq x y z
N MET A 1 32.13 -11.05 -50.37
CA MET A 1 30.66 -11.04 -50.60
C MET A 1 29.87 -11.34 -49.33
N PHE A 2 29.96 -12.53 -48.71
CA PHE A 2 29.03 -12.91 -47.61
C PHE A 2 29.43 -12.52 -46.17
N LYS A 3 30.22 -11.44 -45.98
CA LYS A 3 30.71 -11.08 -44.64
C LYS A 3 29.60 -10.39 -43.83
N ASN A 4 29.31 -10.89 -42.62
CA ASN A 4 28.23 -10.40 -41.72
C ASN A 4 26.81 -10.53 -42.28
N VAL A 5 26.62 -11.42 -43.25
CA VAL A 5 25.34 -11.67 -43.92
C VAL A 5 24.61 -12.80 -43.20
N THR A 6 23.40 -12.50 -42.75
CA THR A 6 22.52 -13.40 -42.01
C THR A 6 21.60 -14.17 -42.96
N LYS A 7 20.87 -15.13 -42.40
CA LYS A 7 19.83 -15.89 -43.12
C LYS A 7 18.74 -14.96 -43.67
N PHE A 8 18.35 -13.95 -42.88
CA PHE A 8 17.33 -12.98 -43.26
C PHE A 8 17.77 -12.14 -44.46
N ASP A 9 19.02 -11.66 -44.44
CA ASP A 9 19.59 -10.89 -45.55
C ASP A 9 19.57 -11.70 -46.86
N LEU A 10 19.95 -12.98 -46.81
CA LEU A 10 19.96 -13.86 -47.99
C LEU A 10 18.55 -14.14 -48.52
N LEU A 11 17.57 -14.31 -47.65
CA LEU A 11 16.17 -14.52 -48.05
C LEU A 11 15.60 -13.28 -48.73
N ALA A 12 15.85 -12.09 -48.17
CA ALA A 12 15.42 -10.84 -48.76
C ALA A 12 16.01 -10.64 -50.18
N VAL A 13 17.32 -10.90 -50.34
CA VAL A 13 17.98 -10.82 -51.65
C VAL A 13 17.43 -11.85 -52.63
N LEU A 14 17.27 -13.11 -52.21
CA LEU A 14 16.74 -14.18 -53.08
C LEU A 14 15.30 -13.93 -53.53
N GLN A 15 14.46 -13.41 -52.63
CA GLN A 15 13.08 -13.05 -52.95
C GLN A 15 13.03 -11.89 -53.95
N GLU A 16 13.88 -10.89 -53.80
CA GLU A 16 13.92 -9.73 -54.69
C GLU A 16 14.38 -10.10 -56.11
N ILE A 17 15.34 -11.02 -56.25
CA ILE A 17 15.79 -11.50 -57.57
C ILE A 17 14.87 -12.55 -58.19
N GLY A 18 13.75 -12.89 -57.53
CA GLY A 18 12.75 -13.83 -58.02
C GLY A 18 13.11 -15.31 -57.87
N GLU A 19 14.07 -15.65 -57.02
CA GLU A 19 14.45 -17.03 -56.72
C GLU A 19 13.56 -17.60 -55.60
N THR A 20 13.15 -18.86 -55.74
CA THR A 20 12.32 -19.52 -54.73
C THR A 20 13.17 -19.97 -53.54
N ALA A 21 13.15 -19.17 -52.47
CA ALA A 21 13.83 -19.47 -51.22
C ALA A 21 12.85 -19.35 -50.04
N ASN A 22 13.02 -20.19 -49.02
CA ASN A 22 12.16 -20.19 -47.83
C ASN A 22 12.96 -20.25 -46.53
N GLU A 23 12.29 -19.94 -45.43
CA GLU A 23 12.88 -19.91 -44.09
C GLU A 23 13.33 -21.27 -43.57
N ASN A 24 12.97 -22.40 -44.19
CA ASN A 24 13.41 -23.72 -43.74
C ASN A 24 14.81 -24.08 -44.26
N LEU A 25 15.29 -23.40 -45.30
CA LEU A 25 16.62 -23.63 -45.88
C LEU A 25 17.73 -23.14 -44.95
N LYS A 26 18.86 -23.84 -44.97
CA LYS A 26 20.08 -23.45 -44.26
C LYS A 26 20.78 -22.31 -44.99
N VAL A 27 21.52 -21.49 -44.26
CA VAL A 27 22.33 -20.38 -44.81
C VAL A 27 23.23 -20.84 -45.96
N VAL A 28 23.78 -22.04 -45.88
CA VAL A 28 24.63 -22.64 -46.93
C VAL A 28 23.84 -22.91 -48.20
N GLU A 29 22.61 -23.44 -48.08
CA GLU A 29 21.72 -23.75 -49.22
C GLU A 29 21.25 -22.46 -49.89
N LEU A 30 20.91 -21.43 -49.10
CA LEU A 30 20.54 -20.11 -49.60
C LEU A 30 21.69 -19.44 -50.38
N ARG A 31 22.92 -19.53 -49.86
CA ARG A 31 24.11 -19.04 -50.58
C ARG A 31 24.31 -19.77 -51.90
N ASP A 32 24.11 -21.09 -51.89
CA ASP A 32 24.27 -21.91 -53.10
C ASP A 32 23.23 -21.57 -54.17
N ILE A 33 21.97 -21.32 -53.79
CA ILE A 33 20.92 -20.82 -54.69
C ILE A 33 21.33 -19.47 -55.27
N LEU A 34 21.78 -18.53 -54.44
CA LEU A 34 22.17 -17.20 -54.90
C LEU A 34 23.34 -17.25 -55.89
N LEU A 35 24.35 -18.08 -55.62
CA LEU A 35 25.52 -18.22 -56.48
C LEU A 35 25.20 -18.91 -57.83
N LYS A 36 24.12 -19.68 -57.88
CA LYS A 36 23.63 -20.36 -59.09
C LYS A 36 22.57 -19.57 -59.85
N SER A 37 22.08 -18.46 -59.29
CA SER A 37 21.04 -17.66 -59.93
C SER A 37 21.52 -17.06 -61.24
N ARG A 38 20.58 -16.87 -62.16
CA ARG A 38 20.85 -16.27 -63.47
C ARG A 38 21.30 -14.81 -63.31
N GLU A 39 20.72 -14.12 -62.33
CA GLU A 39 20.96 -12.72 -62.01
C GLU A 39 22.37 -12.53 -61.44
N TYR A 40 22.83 -13.44 -60.59
CA TYR A 40 24.23 -13.44 -60.11
C TYR A 40 25.24 -13.66 -61.22
N SER A 41 24.92 -14.49 -62.21
CA SER A 41 25.79 -14.74 -63.36
C SER A 41 25.85 -13.57 -64.33
N LYS A 42 24.77 -12.76 -64.42
CA LYS A 42 24.70 -11.57 -65.26
C LYS A 42 25.44 -10.38 -64.66
N ASP A 43 25.22 -10.12 -63.37
CA ASP A 43 25.77 -8.95 -62.69
C ASP A 43 26.12 -9.26 -61.23
N LYS A 44 27.38 -9.65 -61.02
CA LYS A 44 27.91 -9.99 -59.69
C LYS A 44 28.04 -8.77 -58.79
N GLU A 45 28.27 -7.60 -59.38
CA GLU A 45 28.51 -6.37 -58.66
C GLU A 45 27.21 -5.82 -58.12
N PHE A 46 26.13 -5.88 -58.91
CA PHE A 46 24.77 -5.59 -58.48
C PHE A 46 24.35 -6.45 -57.27
N ILE A 47 24.54 -7.77 -57.31
CA ILE A 47 24.15 -8.63 -56.17
C ILE A 47 25.03 -8.33 -54.94
N ALA A 48 26.31 -8.03 -55.13
CA ALA A 48 27.19 -7.67 -54.02
C ALA A 48 26.79 -6.34 -53.37
N ASP A 49 26.41 -5.34 -54.16
CA ASP A 49 25.94 -4.03 -53.70
C ASP A 49 24.58 -4.15 -52.99
N PHE A 50 23.62 -4.85 -53.60
CA PHE A 50 22.30 -5.07 -53.00
C PHE A 50 22.40 -5.77 -51.64
N LEU A 51 23.21 -6.82 -51.56
CA LEU A 51 23.46 -7.56 -50.32
C LEU A 51 24.17 -6.68 -49.27
N ALA A 52 25.05 -5.77 -49.70
CA ALA A 52 25.66 -4.78 -48.81
C ALA A 52 24.63 -3.75 -48.30
N THR A 53 23.72 -3.28 -49.16
CA THR A 53 22.61 -2.38 -48.80
C THR A 53 21.66 -3.05 -47.80
N THR A 54 21.22 -4.28 -48.04
CA THR A 54 20.34 -5.02 -47.12
C THR A 54 20.98 -5.19 -45.75
N VAL A 55 22.27 -5.57 -45.70
CA VAL A 55 23.01 -5.68 -44.44
C VAL A 55 23.17 -4.33 -43.74
N ALA A 56 23.39 -3.25 -44.49
CA ALA A 56 23.49 -1.90 -43.93
C ALA A 56 22.15 -1.44 -43.32
N GLN A 57 21.05 -1.63 -44.03
CA GLN A 57 19.70 -1.29 -43.56
C GLN A 57 19.32 -2.04 -42.29
N ARG A 58 19.56 -3.36 -42.23
CA ARG A 58 19.31 -4.15 -41.01
C ARG A 58 20.13 -3.63 -39.83
N LYS A 59 21.40 -3.29 -40.04
CA LYS A 59 22.26 -2.76 -38.96
C LYS A 59 21.77 -1.41 -38.45
N GLU A 60 21.33 -0.54 -39.34
CA GLU A 60 20.76 0.77 -38.98
C GLU A 60 19.46 0.61 -38.18
N GLU A 61 18.58 -0.31 -38.59
CA GLU A 61 17.35 -0.63 -37.86
C GLU A 61 17.63 -1.24 -36.47
N GLU A 62 18.61 -2.15 -36.37
CA GLU A 62 19.06 -2.71 -35.10
C GLU A 62 19.65 -1.62 -34.17
N GLU A 63 20.41 -0.65 -34.70
CA GLU A 63 20.92 0.48 -33.92
C GLU A 63 19.80 1.40 -33.46
N LEU A 64 18.82 1.68 -34.32
CA LEU A 64 17.65 2.47 -33.96
C LEU A 64 16.83 1.79 -32.85
N ASN A 65 16.63 0.48 -32.95
CA ASN A 65 15.93 -0.30 -31.93
C ASN A 65 16.71 -0.34 -30.62
N ARG A 66 18.05 -0.46 -30.66
CA ARG A 66 18.90 -0.34 -29.47
C ARG A 66 18.78 1.05 -28.83
N MET A 67 18.85 2.12 -29.62
CA MET A 67 18.68 3.50 -29.12
C MET A 67 17.32 3.71 -28.48
N ARG A 68 16.24 3.22 -29.10
CA ARG A 68 14.88 3.30 -28.54
C ARG A 68 14.77 2.57 -27.20
N LEU A 69 15.32 1.35 -27.12
CA LEU A 69 15.29 0.57 -25.89
C LEU A 69 16.08 1.26 -24.76
N THR A 70 17.27 1.79 -25.06
CA THR A 70 18.08 2.55 -24.09
C THR A 70 17.35 3.80 -23.61
N GLN A 71 16.75 4.59 -24.52
CA GLN A 71 15.97 5.76 -24.16
C GLN A 71 14.76 5.41 -23.28
N GLN A 72 14.11 4.28 -23.53
CA GLN A 72 12.96 3.84 -22.74
C GLN A 72 13.38 3.42 -21.32
N ILE A 73 14.52 2.73 -21.19
CA ILE A 73 15.11 2.37 -19.89
C ILE A 73 15.54 3.62 -19.11
N GLU A 74 16.22 4.56 -19.77
CA GLU A 74 16.65 5.83 -19.15
C GLU A 74 15.46 6.69 -18.72
N SER A 75 14.41 6.75 -19.54
CA SER A 75 13.18 7.46 -19.20
C SER A 75 12.51 6.84 -17.97
N ASN A 76 12.32 5.52 -17.94
CA ASN A 76 11.71 4.81 -16.81
C ASN A 76 12.52 4.99 -15.51
N ASN A 77 13.85 4.87 -15.57
CA ASN A 77 14.72 5.09 -14.41
C ASN A 77 14.66 6.54 -13.92
N THR A 78 14.55 7.51 -14.84
CA THR A 78 14.40 8.92 -14.50
C THR A 78 13.04 9.16 -13.81
N THR A 79 11.96 8.59 -14.33
CA THR A 79 10.62 8.71 -13.72
C THR A 79 10.59 8.12 -12.31
N HIS A 80 11.09 6.90 -12.11
CA HIS A 80 11.14 6.28 -10.79
C HIS A 80 12.05 7.01 -9.79
N SER A 81 13.16 7.61 -10.25
CA SER A 81 14.01 8.40 -9.36
C SER A 81 13.33 9.70 -8.92
N VAL A 82 12.62 10.39 -9.82
CA VAL A 82 11.84 11.59 -9.49
C VAL A 82 10.67 11.27 -8.54
N GLU A 83 9.93 10.19 -8.78
CA GLU A 83 8.85 9.72 -7.90
C GLU A 83 9.35 9.43 -6.48
N ASN A 84 10.48 8.72 -6.36
CA ASN A 84 11.10 8.42 -5.07
C ASN A 84 11.59 9.68 -4.34
N ILE A 85 12.19 10.64 -5.05
CA ILE A 85 12.61 11.92 -4.47
C ILE A 85 11.39 12.68 -3.94
N GLN A 86 10.31 12.73 -4.72
CA GLN A 86 9.07 13.40 -4.33
C GLN A 86 8.43 12.76 -3.09
N SER A 87 8.36 11.43 -3.02
CA SER A 87 7.87 10.70 -1.83
C SER A 87 8.72 10.99 -0.59
N LEU A 88 10.06 11.02 -0.72
CA LEU A 88 10.98 11.35 0.38
C LEU A 88 10.85 12.80 0.88
N GLU A 89 10.65 13.76 -0.02
CA GLU A 89 10.43 15.16 0.35
C GLU A 89 9.09 15.35 1.06
N LEU A 90 8.02 14.71 0.56
CA LEU A 90 6.72 14.72 1.20
C LEU A 90 6.75 14.04 2.57
N LEU A 91 7.44 12.91 2.70
CA LEU A 91 7.66 12.23 3.99
C LEU A 91 8.28 13.19 5.02
N LYS A 92 9.38 13.86 4.69
CA LYS A 92 10.04 14.81 5.60
C LYS A 92 9.12 15.98 5.96
N ALA A 93 8.39 16.50 4.99
CA ALA A 93 7.45 17.60 5.19
C ALA A 93 6.29 17.20 6.11
N VAL A 94 5.74 16.00 5.94
CA VAL A 94 4.67 15.45 6.79
C VAL A 94 5.21 15.21 8.20
N GLN A 95 6.37 14.55 8.32
CA GLN A 95 7.02 14.27 9.61
C GLN A 95 7.25 15.53 10.44
N THR A 96 7.59 16.65 9.78
CA THR A 96 7.82 17.94 10.45
C THR A 96 6.51 18.56 10.98
N LEU A 97 5.38 18.27 10.34
CA LEU A 97 4.07 18.86 10.65
C LEU A 97 3.19 17.97 11.54
N SER A 98 3.53 16.68 11.66
CA SER A 98 2.84 15.71 12.50
C SER A 98 3.46 15.61 13.89
N ILE A 99 2.68 15.13 14.86
CA ILE A 99 3.25 14.75 16.15
C ILE A 99 4.09 13.47 16.01
N PRO A 100 5.04 13.20 16.93
CA PRO A 100 5.82 11.97 16.91
C PRO A 100 4.95 10.72 17.01
N VAL A 101 5.44 9.61 16.47
CA VAL A 101 4.75 8.32 16.57
C VAL A 101 4.54 7.95 18.04
N PRO A 102 3.31 7.62 18.44
CA PRO A 102 2.97 7.17 19.78
C PRO A 102 3.81 5.98 20.24
N LYS A 103 4.38 6.10 21.44
CA LYS A 103 4.97 4.96 22.15
C LYS A 103 3.92 4.20 22.96
N GLU A 104 2.93 4.93 23.47
CA GLU A 104 1.83 4.44 24.30
C GLU A 104 0.52 4.58 23.53
N ASP A 105 -0.44 3.71 23.84
CA ASP A 105 -1.65 3.51 23.04
C ASP A 105 -2.57 4.76 23.03
N GLU A 106 -2.48 5.62 24.04
CA GLU A 106 -3.39 6.75 24.27
C GLU A 106 -3.33 7.90 23.24
N THR A 107 -2.34 7.91 22.35
CA THR A 107 -2.08 9.08 21.47
C THR A 107 -2.17 8.79 19.98
N TRP A 108 -2.60 7.59 19.58
CA TRP A 108 -2.78 7.21 18.17
C TRP A 108 -3.78 8.08 17.42
N ASN A 109 -4.88 8.44 18.07
CA ASN A 109 -5.87 9.32 17.46
C ASN A 109 -5.29 10.71 17.14
N LEU A 110 -4.52 11.28 18.07
CA LEU A 110 -3.86 12.57 17.90
C LEU A 110 -2.81 12.51 16.80
N PHE A 111 -2.12 11.38 16.70
CA PHE A 111 -1.16 11.10 15.65
C PHE A 111 -1.85 11.09 14.28
N PHE A 112 -2.90 10.29 14.09
CA PHE A 112 -3.65 10.25 12.84
C PHE A 112 -4.25 11.61 12.48
N ASP A 113 -4.88 12.32 13.42
CA ASP A 113 -5.43 13.65 13.17
C ASP A 113 -4.33 14.65 12.77
N SER A 114 -3.10 14.51 13.27
CA SER A 114 -1.96 15.33 12.87
C SER A 114 -1.46 14.99 11.45
N ILE A 115 -1.43 13.70 11.12
CA ILE A 115 -1.01 13.19 9.80
C ILE A 115 -2.01 13.62 8.73
N GLU A 116 -3.32 13.45 8.97
CA GLU A 116 -4.38 13.88 8.05
C GLU A 116 -4.30 15.38 7.76
N ARG A 117 -4.06 16.19 8.80
CA ARG A 117 -3.85 17.63 8.63
C ARG A 117 -2.59 17.93 7.82
N ALA A 118 -1.50 17.22 8.06
CA ALA A 118 -0.26 17.37 7.31
C ALA A 118 -0.43 16.97 5.84
N PHE A 119 -1.12 15.86 5.55
CA PHE A 119 -1.46 15.41 4.20
C PHE A 119 -2.29 16.44 3.47
N LYS A 120 -3.33 16.97 4.11
CA LYS A 120 -4.17 18.03 3.53
C LYS A 120 -3.38 19.30 3.27
N HIS A 121 -2.53 19.73 4.21
CA HIS A 121 -1.73 20.95 4.09
C HIS A 121 -0.66 20.84 3.00
N LYS A 122 -0.04 19.66 2.84
CA LYS A 122 0.99 19.40 1.82
C LYS A 122 0.42 18.90 0.49
N THR A 123 -0.89 18.71 0.41
CA THR A 123 -1.59 18.21 -0.79
C THR A 123 -1.00 16.87 -1.25
N VAL A 124 -0.77 15.97 -0.30
CA VAL A 124 -0.12 14.67 -0.56
C VAL A 124 -1.01 13.82 -1.48
N PRO A 125 -0.51 13.37 -2.64
CA PRO A 125 -1.23 12.45 -3.51
C PRO A 125 -1.57 11.13 -2.81
N GLU A 126 -2.76 10.58 -3.10
CA GLU A 126 -3.26 9.35 -2.45
C GLU A 126 -2.27 8.18 -2.55
N ILE A 127 -1.63 8.06 -3.72
CA ILE A 127 -0.63 7.02 -4.03
C ILE A 127 0.56 6.98 -3.06
N TYR A 128 0.86 8.09 -2.38
CA TYR A 128 2.00 8.19 -1.46
C TYR A 128 1.59 8.10 0.01
N LYS A 129 0.29 8.20 0.35
CA LYS A 129 -0.14 8.26 1.75
C LYS A 129 0.17 6.99 2.51
N SER A 130 -0.09 5.82 1.91
CA SER A 130 0.21 4.51 2.51
C SER A 130 1.71 4.35 2.76
N GLU A 131 2.52 4.61 1.73
CA GLU A 131 3.98 4.53 1.80
C GLU A 131 4.55 5.47 2.88
N ILE A 132 4.08 6.73 2.92
CA ILE A 132 4.51 7.71 3.91
C ILE A 132 4.10 7.26 5.32
N LEU A 133 2.86 6.80 5.52
CA LEU A 133 2.38 6.33 6.82
C LEU A 133 3.20 5.15 7.34
N LEU A 134 3.45 4.13 6.50
CA LEU A 134 4.27 2.96 6.85
C LEU A 134 5.70 3.37 7.21
N LYS A 135 6.31 4.29 6.45
CA LYS A 135 7.65 4.83 6.75
C LYS A 135 7.68 5.61 8.06
N LEU A 136 6.61 6.33 8.39
CA LEU A 136 6.53 7.11 9.63
C LEU A 136 6.43 6.23 10.87
N ILE A 137 5.54 5.23 10.88
CA ILE A 137 5.37 4.33 12.03
C ILE A 137 6.56 3.38 12.24
N GLY A 138 7.44 3.26 11.24
CA GLY A 138 8.76 2.65 11.37
C GLY A 138 8.70 1.18 11.75
N GLU A 139 9.35 0.81 12.85
CA GLU A 139 9.41 -0.59 13.31
C GLU A 139 8.02 -1.21 13.57
N LYS A 140 7.03 -0.39 13.97
CA LYS A 140 5.64 -0.84 14.16
C LYS A 140 4.98 -1.26 12.84
N ALA A 141 5.47 -0.78 11.69
CA ALA A 141 4.99 -1.24 10.38
C ALA A 141 5.23 -2.74 10.20
N ALA A 142 6.33 -3.27 10.72
CA ALA A 142 6.68 -4.68 10.54
C ALA A 142 5.59 -5.63 11.06
N ASN A 143 4.93 -5.28 12.18
CA ASN A 143 3.83 -6.07 12.72
C ASN A 143 2.61 -6.10 11.78
N ILE A 144 2.33 -4.99 11.10
CA ILE A 144 1.19 -4.86 10.19
C ILE A 144 1.49 -5.52 8.85
N LEU A 145 2.72 -5.40 8.36
CA LEU A 145 3.17 -5.96 7.09
C LEU A 145 3.05 -7.49 7.02
N VAL A 146 3.00 -8.18 8.17
CA VAL A 146 2.77 -9.63 8.24
C VAL A 146 1.34 -10.02 7.83
N TYR A 147 0.37 -9.10 7.95
CA TYR A 147 -1.06 -9.37 7.76
C TYR A 147 -1.64 -8.79 6.46
N ILE A 148 -0.85 -8.05 5.67
CA ILE A 148 -1.33 -7.32 4.50
C ILE A 148 -0.78 -7.93 3.20
N ASP A 149 -1.66 -8.10 2.22
CA ASP A 149 -1.29 -8.56 0.88
C ASP A 149 -0.64 -7.43 0.07
N GLU A 150 0.15 -7.79 -0.96
CA GLU A 150 0.92 -6.81 -1.75
C GLU A 150 0.02 -5.79 -2.46
N ASP A 151 -1.17 -6.22 -2.90
CA ASP A 151 -2.16 -5.34 -3.53
C ASP A 151 -2.75 -4.32 -2.54
N ASP A 152 -2.83 -4.67 -1.25
CA ASP A 152 -3.43 -3.86 -0.20
C ASP A 152 -2.46 -2.84 0.42
N LEU A 153 -1.15 -2.98 0.16
CA LEU A 153 -0.11 -2.02 0.60
C LEU A 153 -0.31 -0.60 0.04
N LYS A 154 -1.08 -0.47 -1.04
CA LYS A 154 -1.39 0.83 -1.65
C LYS A 154 -2.69 1.44 -1.11
N ASP A 155 -3.46 0.68 -0.34
CA ASP A 155 -4.73 1.12 0.22
C ASP A 155 -4.50 1.74 1.61
N TYR A 156 -4.59 3.06 1.65
CA TYR A 156 -4.38 3.84 2.86
C TYR A 156 -5.41 3.52 3.96
N ASP A 157 -6.67 3.33 3.59
CA ASP A 157 -7.75 3.08 4.55
C ASP A 157 -7.60 1.70 5.19
N LYS A 158 -7.19 0.69 4.40
CA LYS A 158 -6.88 -0.65 4.93
C LYS A 158 -5.70 -0.62 5.90
N ILE A 159 -4.64 0.12 5.58
CA ILE A 159 -3.48 0.26 6.48
C ILE A 159 -3.90 0.93 7.79
N ILE A 160 -4.69 2.02 7.73
CA ILE A 160 -5.23 2.64 8.95
C ILE A 160 -6.04 1.64 9.76
N ALA A 161 -6.93 0.87 9.13
CA ALA A 161 -7.75 -0.11 9.83
C ALA A 161 -6.91 -1.18 10.55
N LEU A 162 -5.80 -1.62 9.95
CA LEU A 162 -4.86 -2.55 10.57
C LEU A 162 -4.08 -1.92 11.74
N ILE A 163 -3.58 -0.68 11.58
CA ILE A 163 -2.91 0.03 12.68
C ILE A 163 -3.87 0.22 13.85
N ILE A 164 -5.11 0.62 13.58
CA ILE A 164 -6.15 0.78 14.59
C ILE A 164 -6.40 -0.56 15.30
N LYS A 165 -6.57 -1.65 14.55
CA LYS A 165 -6.79 -2.98 15.13
C LYS A 165 -5.65 -3.44 16.04
N GLU A 166 -4.41 -3.13 15.68
CA GLU A 166 -3.22 -3.57 16.40
C GLU A 166 -2.87 -2.67 17.61
N TYR A 167 -3.06 -1.36 17.47
CA TYR A 167 -2.51 -0.38 18.42
C TYR A 167 -3.53 0.59 19.02
N GLU A 168 -4.74 0.72 18.48
CA GLU A 168 -5.74 1.60 19.10
C GLU A 168 -6.22 0.95 20.41
N PRO A 169 -6.14 1.68 21.54
CA PRO A 169 -6.56 1.15 22.82
C PRO A 169 -8.05 0.83 22.79
N SER A 170 -8.41 -0.28 23.43
CA SER A 170 -9.83 -0.61 23.60
C SER A 170 -10.53 0.56 24.33
N PRO A 171 -11.82 0.78 24.10
CA PRO A 171 -12.48 1.93 24.71
C PRO A 171 -12.51 1.89 26.25
N PHE A 172 -12.40 0.70 26.86
CA PHE A 172 -12.23 0.56 28.31
C PHE A 172 -10.89 1.13 28.79
N ILE A 173 -9.81 0.87 28.05
CA ILE A 173 -8.49 1.44 28.33
C ILE A 173 -8.55 2.96 28.18
N CYS A 174 -9.18 3.48 27.12
CA CYS A 174 -9.34 4.93 26.93
C CYS A 174 -10.07 5.60 28.12
N LEU A 175 -11.17 5.00 28.58
CA LEU A 175 -11.95 5.52 29.70
C LEU A 175 -11.16 5.47 31.02
N ASP A 176 -10.46 4.38 31.27
CA ASP A 176 -9.63 4.20 32.46
C ASP A 176 -8.49 5.22 32.50
N ASN A 177 -7.81 5.41 31.36
CA ASN A 177 -6.75 6.40 31.21
C ASN A 177 -7.28 7.81 31.44
N PHE A 178 -8.41 8.18 30.84
CA PHE A 178 -9.06 9.48 31.08
C PHE A 178 -9.33 9.72 32.57
N LYS A 179 -9.83 8.71 33.31
CA LYS A 179 -10.10 8.81 34.76
C LYS A 179 -8.82 8.94 35.59
N LYS A 180 -7.75 8.28 35.18
CA LYS A 180 -6.45 8.26 35.88
C LYS A 180 -5.55 9.43 35.50
N THR A 181 -5.83 10.13 34.40
CA THR A 181 -5.00 11.21 33.88
C THR A 181 -4.82 12.30 34.94
N LYS A 182 -3.56 12.69 35.19
CA LYS A 182 -3.20 13.79 36.09
C LYS A 182 -2.36 14.81 35.35
N ARG A 183 -2.51 16.09 35.72
CA ARG A 183 -1.68 17.17 35.18
C ARG A 183 -0.21 16.90 35.47
N LEU A 184 0.62 16.99 34.44
CA LEU A 184 2.06 16.77 34.58
C LEU A 184 2.76 17.97 35.24
N PRO A 185 3.90 17.74 35.92
CA PRO A 185 4.77 18.82 36.38
C PRO A 185 5.22 19.70 35.19
N GLY A 186 5.00 21.01 35.27
CA GLY A 186 5.33 21.95 34.19
C GLY A 186 4.26 22.14 33.11
N GLU A 187 3.21 21.33 33.07
CA GLU A 187 2.10 21.48 32.12
C GLU A 187 1.13 22.60 32.55
N THR A 188 0.76 23.49 31.63
CA THR A 188 -0.25 24.52 31.92
C THR A 188 -1.65 23.91 32.06
N HIS A 189 -2.55 24.55 32.81
CA HIS A 189 -3.93 24.08 32.92
C HIS A 189 -4.67 24.07 31.57
N GLN A 190 -4.29 24.95 30.63
CA GLN A 190 -4.85 24.94 29.29
C GLN A 190 -4.40 23.72 28.49
N GLN A 191 -3.12 23.35 28.56
CA GLN A 191 -2.61 22.13 27.92
C GLN A 191 -3.30 20.89 28.51
N PHE A 192 -3.43 20.84 29.84
CA PHE A 192 -4.10 19.74 30.52
C PHE A 192 -5.57 19.62 30.11
N ALA A 193 -6.31 20.72 30.10
CA ALA A 193 -7.71 20.75 29.67
C ALA A 193 -7.86 20.33 28.19
N PHE A 194 -6.93 20.74 27.33
CA PHE A 194 -6.90 20.30 25.94
C PHE A 194 -6.65 18.79 25.82
N GLY A 195 -5.70 18.25 26.59
CA GLY A 195 -5.42 16.81 26.65
C GLY A 195 -6.64 16.00 27.11
N LEU A 196 -7.27 16.39 28.22
CA LEU A 196 -8.50 15.76 28.71
C LEU A 196 -9.63 15.79 27.67
N ARG A 197 -9.86 16.95 27.05
CA ARG A 197 -10.88 17.09 26.00
C ARG A 197 -10.59 16.16 24.82
N SER A 198 -9.34 16.08 24.39
CA SER A 198 -8.94 15.21 23.28
C SER A 198 -9.16 13.73 23.62
N GLY A 199 -8.74 13.28 24.80
CA GLY A 199 -8.96 11.90 25.25
C GLY A 199 -10.45 11.55 25.35
N TRP A 200 -11.27 12.47 25.88
CA TRP A 200 -12.72 12.27 25.95
C TRP A 200 -13.38 12.19 24.56
N LEU A 201 -13.01 13.08 23.64
CA LEU A 201 -13.54 13.07 22.28
C LEU A 201 -13.14 11.79 21.54
N HIS A 202 -11.92 11.30 21.76
CA HIS A 202 -11.46 10.03 21.21
C HIS A 202 -12.28 8.85 21.74
N TYR A 203 -12.49 8.78 23.06
CA TYR A 203 -13.34 7.78 23.69
C TYR A 203 -14.78 7.79 23.12
N CYS A 204 -15.35 8.99 22.93
CA CYS A 204 -16.66 9.13 22.28
C CYS A 204 -16.64 8.63 20.82
N LYS A 205 -15.57 8.91 20.07
CA LYS A 205 -15.40 8.50 18.67
C LYS A 205 -15.37 6.97 18.53
N ILE A 206 -14.56 6.27 19.33
CA ILE A 206 -14.48 4.80 19.30
C ILE A 206 -15.76 4.12 19.82
N ARG A 207 -16.53 4.82 20.66
CA ARG A 207 -17.90 4.43 21.06
C ARG A 207 -18.98 4.85 20.06
N LYS A 208 -18.60 5.49 18.94
CA LYS A 208 -19.51 5.95 17.88
C LYS A 208 -20.63 6.87 18.41
N VAL A 209 -20.31 7.75 19.36
CA VAL A 209 -21.24 8.74 19.91
C VAL A 209 -21.44 9.86 18.89
N ASN A 210 -22.69 10.04 18.44
CA ASN A 210 -23.05 10.99 17.37
C ASN A 210 -24.11 12.02 17.80
N ASP A 211 -24.75 11.82 18.94
CA ASP A 211 -25.84 12.63 19.46
C ASP A 211 -25.89 12.57 21.00
N PHE A 212 -26.83 13.29 21.61
CA PHE A 212 -26.97 13.32 23.06
C PHE A 212 -27.40 11.96 23.64
N ASP A 213 -28.25 11.21 22.93
CA ASP A 213 -28.74 9.92 23.42
C ASP A 213 -27.61 8.88 23.45
N SER A 214 -26.81 8.79 22.38
CA SER A 214 -25.61 7.95 22.33
C SER A 214 -24.56 8.36 23.37
N LEU A 215 -24.48 9.62 23.76
CA LEU A 215 -23.64 10.06 24.88
C LEU A 215 -24.17 9.53 26.22
N VAL A 216 -25.49 9.62 26.45
CA VAL A 216 -26.13 9.06 27.65
C VAL A 216 -25.93 7.55 27.74
N ASN A 217 -25.93 6.87 26.59
CA ASN A 217 -25.76 5.43 26.54
C ASN A 217 -24.37 4.95 27.02
N LEU A 218 -23.38 5.84 27.15
CA LEU A 218 -22.09 5.54 27.80
C LEU A 218 -22.22 5.12 29.28
N ILE A 219 -23.40 5.27 29.90
CA ILE A 219 -23.73 4.64 31.20
C ILE A 219 -23.49 3.13 31.15
N CYS A 220 -23.62 2.49 29.97
CA CYS A 220 -23.29 1.09 29.75
C CYS A 220 -21.87 0.72 30.25
N ASP A 221 -20.87 1.55 29.94
CA ASP A 221 -19.50 1.34 30.40
C ASP A 221 -19.37 1.48 31.91
N LYS A 222 -20.16 2.37 32.51
CA LYS A 222 -20.22 2.49 33.97
C LYS A 222 -20.85 1.27 34.63
N ILE A 223 -21.90 0.70 34.04
CA ILE A 223 -22.50 -0.56 34.51
C ILE A 223 -21.46 -1.67 34.41
N PHE A 224 -20.77 -1.77 33.28
CA PHE A 224 -19.74 -2.77 33.04
C PHE A 224 -18.61 -2.73 34.07
N GLU A 225 -18.11 -1.53 34.42
CA GLU A 225 -17.10 -1.33 35.48
C GLU A 225 -17.52 -1.81 36.87
N THR A 226 -18.82 -1.99 37.12
CA THR A 226 -19.34 -2.45 38.41
C THR A 226 -19.59 -3.96 38.46
N LEU A 227 -19.44 -4.66 37.34
CA LEU A 227 -19.63 -6.11 37.27
C LEU A 227 -18.45 -6.84 37.93
N ASP A 228 -18.73 -7.97 38.56
CA ASP A 228 -17.68 -8.86 39.07
C ASP A 228 -16.93 -9.57 37.92
N ASN A 229 -15.79 -10.19 38.23
CA ASN A 229 -14.94 -10.87 37.25
C ASN A 229 -15.65 -12.05 36.54
N GLU A 230 -16.68 -12.64 37.15
CA GLU A 230 -17.39 -13.78 36.56
C GLU A 230 -18.44 -13.33 35.54
N ILE A 231 -19.22 -12.30 35.86
CA ILE A 231 -20.22 -11.71 34.96
C ILE A 231 -19.51 -11.02 33.79
N SER A 232 -18.45 -10.27 34.10
CA SER A 232 -17.65 -9.56 33.08
C SER A 232 -16.86 -10.50 32.16
N ALA A 233 -16.70 -11.79 32.46
CA ALA A 233 -16.15 -12.77 31.52
C ALA A 233 -17.22 -13.38 30.59
N HIS A 234 -18.48 -13.46 31.05
CA HIS A 234 -19.58 -14.06 30.28
C HIS A 234 -20.30 -13.08 29.35
N VAL A 235 -20.45 -11.83 29.77
CA VAL A 235 -21.17 -10.79 29.01
C VAL A 235 -20.43 -10.33 27.73
N PRO A 236 -19.08 -10.20 27.69
CA PRO A 236 -18.35 -9.79 26.48
C PRO A 236 -18.40 -10.75 25.31
N VAL A 237 -18.58 -12.05 25.56
CA VAL A 237 -18.59 -13.07 24.51
C VAL A 237 -19.78 -12.89 23.55
N ARG A 238 -20.84 -12.20 23.98
CA ARG A 238 -22.03 -11.87 23.16
C ARG A 238 -22.01 -10.47 22.56
N LEU A 239 -21.00 -9.66 22.87
CA LEU A 239 -20.85 -8.27 22.43
C LEU A 239 -20.19 -8.13 21.05
N SER A 240 -20.10 -9.23 20.28
CA SER A 240 -19.40 -9.25 19.00
C SER A 240 -20.04 -8.26 18.02
N GLU A 241 -19.25 -7.24 17.69
CA GLU A 241 -19.42 -6.19 16.68
C GLU A 241 -20.14 -4.89 17.08
N ASN A 242 -21.09 -4.90 18.03
CA ASN A 242 -21.77 -3.68 18.48
C ASN A 242 -21.94 -3.63 20.01
N TRP A 243 -21.72 -2.44 20.58
CA TRP A 243 -21.90 -2.17 22.01
C TRP A 243 -23.39 -2.14 22.37
N LEU A 244 -23.74 -2.75 23.51
CA LEU A 244 -25.13 -2.79 23.99
C LEU A 244 -25.57 -1.44 24.55
N GLN A 245 -26.86 -1.15 24.39
CA GLN A 245 -27.49 -0.06 25.11
C GLN A 245 -27.59 -0.39 26.61
N PRO A 246 -27.64 0.62 27.51
CA PRO A 246 -27.68 0.37 28.96
C PRO A 246 -28.76 -0.61 29.40
N ASN A 247 -29.96 -0.52 28.81
CA ASN A 247 -31.07 -1.41 29.13
C ASN A 247 -30.85 -2.85 28.64
N GLU A 248 -30.13 -3.03 27.55
CA GLU A 248 -29.84 -4.36 26.99
C GLU A 248 -28.74 -5.04 27.82
N LEU A 249 -27.68 -4.30 28.17
CA LEU A 249 -26.66 -4.78 29.09
C LEU A 249 -27.26 -5.19 30.44
N ALA A 250 -28.11 -4.33 31.01
CA ALA A 250 -28.79 -4.64 32.27
C ALA A 250 -29.61 -5.94 32.19
N LYS A 251 -30.36 -6.14 31.09
CA LYS A 251 -31.11 -7.38 30.86
C LYS A 251 -30.21 -8.62 30.76
N GLU A 252 -29.09 -8.53 30.04
CA GLU A 252 -28.15 -9.66 29.95
C GLU A 252 -27.53 -9.99 31.31
N CYS A 253 -27.19 -8.98 32.11
CA CYS A 253 -26.74 -9.17 33.49
C CYS A 253 -27.82 -9.89 34.33
N ASP A 254 -29.08 -9.45 34.27
CA ASP A 254 -30.19 -10.09 34.98
C ASP A 254 -30.40 -11.55 34.55
N ILE A 255 -30.32 -11.84 33.24
CA ILE A 255 -30.42 -13.20 32.71
C ILE A 255 -29.31 -14.09 33.29
N TYR A 256 -28.07 -13.60 33.33
CA TYR A 256 -26.96 -14.32 33.93
C TYR A 256 -27.19 -14.58 35.42
N PHE A 257 -27.64 -13.57 36.18
CA PHE A 257 -27.95 -13.73 37.61
C PHE A 257 -29.01 -14.80 37.85
N ILE A 258 -30.07 -14.82 37.04
CA ILE A 258 -31.13 -15.85 37.11
C ILE A 258 -30.56 -17.23 36.79
N ALA A 259 -29.72 -17.35 35.75
CA ALA A 259 -29.11 -18.63 35.35
C ALA A 259 -28.16 -19.17 36.44
N LYS A 260 -27.28 -18.34 36.99
CA LYS A 260 -26.35 -18.72 38.07
C LYS A 260 -27.11 -19.11 39.35
N GLY A 261 -28.16 -18.38 39.70
CA GLY A 261 -29.01 -18.70 40.85
C GLY A 261 -29.77 -20.03 40.73
N ARG A 262 -29.93 -20.57 39.52
CA ARG A 262 -30.49 -21.91 39.26
C ARG A 262 -29.44 -23.03 39.33
N GLY A 263 -28.18 -22.74 39.02
CA GLY A 263 -27.07 -23.72 39.07
C GLY A 263 -26.59 -24.07 40.48
N ASN A 264 -26.79 -23.20 41.47
CA ASN A 264 -26.44 -23.46 42.88
C ASN A 264 -27.54 -24.21 43.67
N LYS A 265 -28.59 -24.70 42.99
CA LYS A 265 -29.66 -25.50 43.58
C LYS A 265 -29.63 -26.94 43.02
N THR A 266 -28.52 -27.62 43.25
CA THR A 266 -28.35 -29.08 43.12
C THR A 266 -27.29 -29.51 44.10
#